data_AF-A0A979H003-F1
#
_entry.id   AF-A0A979H003-F1
#
_cell.length_a   1.000
_cell.length_b   1.000
_cell.length_c   1.000
_cell.angle_alpha   90.00
_cell.angle_beta   90.00
_cell.angle_gamma   90.00
#
_symmetry.space_group_name_H-M   'P 1'
#
loop_
_entity.id
_entity.type
_entity.pdbx_description
1 polymer ?
#
loop_
_entity_poly.entity_id
_entity_poly.type
_entity_poly.pdbx_seq_one_letter_code
_entity_poly.pdbx_strand_id
1 'polypeptide(L)'
;MTETMITGNDYSIISNKGFDEFFSSFVDDLKINDRQLIVEEIAAIEEEVYEYFLAKDRQTYDDYEQHGYVTNEHGEGCFSIIARRVNNLEYKMEIVNKAEEEVEEAVDPYPAVLILHDTWNYTLVLPAAIEDSTYCQLIYEKAIRALK
;
A
#
# COMPACT_ATOMS: atom_id res chain seq x y z
N MET A 1 -22.98 9.86 -21.82
CA MET A 1 -21.63 9.29 -21.72
C MET A 1 -21.52 8.77 -20.31
N THR A 2 -21.39 7.46 -20.11
CA THR A 2 -21.05 6.91 -18.79
C THR A 2 -19.57 7.20 -18.56
N GLU A 3 -19.27 8.14 -17.66
CA GLU A 3 -17.90 8.34 -17.19
C GLU A 3 -17.39 7.01 -16.62
N THR A 4 -16.18 6.62 -17.03
CA THR A 4 -15.55 5.39 -16.57
C THR A 4 -14.86 5.70 -15.25
N MET A 5 -15.26 5.00 -14.18
CA MET A 5 -14.64 5.14 -12.87
C MET A 5 -13.16 4.72 -12.95
N ILE A 6 -12.25 5.52 -12.39
CA ILE A 6 -10.82 5.22 -12.39
C ILE A 6 -10.55 4.20 -11.27
N THR A 7 -9.98 3.05 -11.65
CA THR A 7 -9.51 2.02 -10.72
C THR A 7 -8.09 2.37 -10.25
N GLY A 8 -7.81 2.15 -8.96
CA GLY A 8 -6.48 2.37 -8.40
C GLY A 8 -5.46 1.30 -8.80
N ASN A 9 -4.22 1.49 -8.34
CA ASN A 9 -3.08 0.61 -8.54
C ASN A 9 -2.73 -0.08 -7.22
N ASP A 10 -2.73 -1.40 -7.20
CA ASP A 10 -2.56 -2.20 -5.99
C ASP A 10 -1.09 -2.50 -5.71
N TYR A 11 -0.66 -2.23 -4.47
CA TYR A 11 0.67 -2.56 -3.98
C TYR A 11 0.56 -3.45 -2.74
N SER A 12 0.91 -4.73 -2.88
CA SER A 12 0.93 -5.69 -1.78
C SER A 12 2.25 -5.65 -1.02
N ILE A 13 2.18 -5.50 0.30
CA ILE A 13 3.33 -5.42 1.20
C ILE A 13 3.08 -6.40 2.35
N ILE A 14 4.07 -7.26 2.63
CA ILE A 14 4.00 -8.23 3.73
C ILE A 14 4.95 -7.77 4.83
N SER A 15 4.46 -7.69 6.06
CA SER A 15 5.25 -7.35 7.24
C SER A 15 4.80 -8.15 8.46
N ASN A 16 5.69 -8.33 9.43
CA ASN A 16 5.35 -8.84 10.76
C ASN A 16 4.82 -7.75 11.70
N LYS A 17 4.85 -6.48 11.28
CA LYS A 17 4.30 -5.36 12.05
C LYS A 17 2.78 -5.44 12.09
N GLY A 18 2.20 -5.28 13.28
CA GLY A 18 0.76 -5.34 13.50
C GLY A 18 0.02 -4.13 12.93
N PHE A 19 -1.26 -4.32 12.58
CA PHE A 19 -2.08 -3.27 11.96
C PHE A 19 -2.12 -1.98 12.79
N ASP A 20 -2.42 -2.07 14.09
CA ASP A 20 -2.56 -0.87 14.94
C ASP A 20 -1.26 -0.05 15.02
N GLU A 21 -0.12 -0.74 15.15
CA GLU A 21 1.20 -0.11 15.23
C GLU A 21 1.58 0.54 13.88
N PHE A 22 1.35 -0.17 12.78
CA PHE A 22 1.57 0.36 11.44
C PHE A 22 0.67 1.57 11.16
N PHE A 23 -0.64 1.41 11.35
CA PHE A 23 -1.64 2.37 10.90
C PHE A 23 -1.53 3.69 11.67
N SER A 24 -1.32 3.62 12.99
CA SER A 24 -1.06 4.81 13.81
C SER A 24 0.19 5.55 13.34
N SER A 25 1.34 4.85 13.21
CA SER A 25 2.60 5.45 12.76
C SER A 25 2.51 6.03 11.35
N PHE A 26 1.80 5.36 10.45
CA PHE A 26 1.65 5.78 9.07
C PHE A 26 0.76 7.03 8.94
N VAL A 27 -0.40 7.04 9.60
CA VAL A 27 -1.31 8.18 9.61
C VAL A 27 -0.67 9.40 10.27
N ASP A 28 0.08 9.21 11.37
CA ASP A 28 0.79 10.31 12.03
C ASP A 28 1.84 10.94 11.10
N ASP A 29 2.61 10.13 10.36
CA ASP A 29 3.60 10.62 9.41
C ASP A 29 2.97 11.30 8.17
N LEU A 30 1.79 10.88 7.74
CA LEU A 30 1.03 11.59 6.71
C LEU A 30 0.54 12.96 7.20
N LYS A 31 0.03 13.03 8.43
CA LYS A 31 -0.51 14.26 9.03
C LYS A 31 0.55 15.34 9.29
N ILE A 32 1.84 14.99 9.26
CA ILE A 32 2.94 15.99 9.27
C ILE A 32 2.82 16.92 8.05
N ASN A 33 2.46 16.37 6.89
CA ASN A 33 2.30 17.12 5.64
C ASN A 33 0.85 17.56 5.42
N ASP A 34 -0.13 16.71 5.76
CA ASP A 34 -1.54 16.95 5.51
C ASP A 34 -2.34 16.93 6.82
N ARG A 35 -2.38 18.07 7.51
CA ARG A 35 -3.12 18.20 8.79
C ARG A 35 -4.63 17.98 8.64
N GLN A 36 -5.16 18.12 7.44
CA GLN A 36 -6.59 17.94 7.12
C GLN A 36 -6.91 16.54 6.57
N LEU A 37 -5.94 15.62 6.59
CA LEU A 37 -6.12 14.25 6.11
C LEU A 37 -7.36 13.62 6.75
N ILE A 38 -8.29 13.26 5.89
CA ILE A 38 -9.48 12.48 6.21
C ILE A 38 -9.08 11.02 6.19
N VAL A 39 -9.46 10.31 7.25
CA VAL A 39 -9.26 8.87 7.41
C VAL A 39 -10.62 8.28 7.78
N GLU A 40 -11.16 7.45 6.90
CA GLU A 40 -12.46 6.80 7.08
C GLU A 40 -12.29 5.28 7.04
N GLU A 41 -12.90 4.60 8.01
CA GLU A 41 -13.03 3.14 7.98
C GLU A 41 -14.18 2.77 7.04
N ILE A 42 -13.88 2.03 5.97
CA ILE A 42 -14.90 1.63 4.99
C ILE A 42 -15.71 0.45 5.53
N ALA A 43 -15.02 -0.57 6.06
CA ALA A 43 -15.67 -1.75 6.63
C ALA A 43 -14.73 -2.52 7.56
N ALA A 44 -15.28 -3.01 8.66
CA ALA A 44 -14.78 -4.22 9.31
C ALA A 44 -15.32 -5.42 8.52
N ILE A 45 -14.54 -5.87 7.53
CA ILE A 45 -14.97 -6.93 6.60
C ILE A 45 -15.11 -8.25 7.39
N GLU A 46 -14.12 -8.58 8.21
CA GLU A 46 -14.03 -9.77 9.07
C GLU A 46 -13.11 -9.50 10.27
N GLU A 47 -13.01 -10.45 11.20
CA GLU A 47 -12.00 -10.39 12.28
C GLU A 47 -10.59 -10.31 11.66
N GLU A 48 -9.80 -9.31 12.06
CA GLU A 48 -8.44 -9.06 11.56
C GLU A 48 -8.33 -8.69 10.07
N VAL A 49 -9.40 -8.13 9.49
CA VAL A 49 -9.41 -7.47 8.17
C VAL A 49 -9.89 -6.03 8.32
N TYR A 50 -9.03 -5.09 7.94
CA TYR A 50 -9.28 -3.65 8.06
C TYR A 50 -9.20 -2.98 6.69
N GLU A 51 -10.17 -2.13 6.38
CA GLU A 51 -10.16 -1.32 5.17
C GLU A 51 -10.38 0.16 5.52
N TYR A 52 -9.43 1.00 5.11
CA TYR A 52 -9.46 2.43 5.34
C TYR A 52 -9.31 3.20 4.04
N PHE A 53 -10.14 4.22 3.88
CA PHE A 53 -10.04 5.24 2.85
C PHE A 53 -9.34 6.49 3.40
N LEU A 54 -8.45 7.07 2.60
CA LEU A 54 -7.69 8.25 2.97
C LEU A 54 -7.79 9.29 1.85
N ALA A 55 -8.11 10.52 2.24
CA ALA A 55 -8.16 11.67 1.32
C ALA A 55 -7.52 12.88 1.99
N LYS A 56 -6.69 13.62 1.26
CA LYS A 56 -5.96 14.78 1.79
C LYS A 56 -6.88 15.90 2.32
N ASP A 57 -8.06 16.04 1.71
CA ASP A 57 -9.05 17.07 2.02
C ASP A 57 -10.45 16.63 1.59
N ARG A 58 -11.44 17.47 1.93
CA ARG A 58 -12.85 17.19 1.65
C ARG A 58 -13.19 17.16 0.17
N GLN A 59 -12.51 17.97 -0.66
CA GLN A 59 -12.74 17.98 -2.10
C GLN A 59 -12.34 16.64 -2.72
N THR A 60 -11.13 16.17 -2.41
CA THR A 60 -10.61 14.88 -2.87
C THR A 60 -11.49 13.71 -2.39
N TYR A 61 -12.02 13.82 -1.17
CA TYR A 61 -12.96 12.86 -0.61
C TYR A 61 -14.27 12.81 -1.40
N ASP A 62 -14.90 13.96 -1.65
CA ASP A 62 -16.18 14.04 -2.35
C ASP A 62 -16.06 13.64 -3.84
N ASP A 63 -14.89 13.88 -4.47
CA ASP A 63 -14.62 13.51 -5.86
C ASP A 63 -14.58 11.98 -6.09
N TYR A 64 -14.25 11.19 -5.06
CA TYR A 64 -14.13 9.74 -5.16
C TYR A 64 -15.45 9.05 -5.53
N GLU A 65 -16.57 9.49 -4.97
CA GLU A 65 -17.89 8.89 -5.23
C GLU A 65 -18.27 8.97 -6.72
N GLN A 66 -17.81 10.01 -7.41
CA GLN A 66 -18.17 10.28 -8.80
C GLN A 66 -17.13 9.74 -9.79
N HIS A 67 -15.84 9.78 -9.42
CA HIS A 67 -14.75 9.55 -10.36
C HIS A 67 -13.79 8.40 -9.97
N GLY A 68 -13.94 7.84 -8.76
CA GLY A 68 -13.00 6.85 -8.21
C GLY A 68 -11.66 7.47 -7.85
N TYR A 69 -10.55 6.77 -8.12
CA TYR A 69 -9.20 7.20 -7.75
C TYR A 69 -8.61 8.27 -8.69
N VAL A 70 -9.37 9.33 -8.98
CA VAL A 70 -8.92 10.44 -9.83
C VAL A 70 -7.88 11.29 -9.11
N THR A 71 -6.94 11.85 -9.88
CA THR A 71 -5.99 12.85 -9.38
C THR A 71 -6.43 14.26 -9.74
N ASN A 72 -6.11 15.21 -8.87
CA ASN A 72 -6.29 16.64 -9.12
C ASN A 72 -5.17 17.19 -10.03
N GLU A 73 -5.18 18.50 -10.30
CA GLU A 73 -4.19 19.18 -11.15
C GLU A 73 -2.73 19.07 -10.65
N HIS A 74 -2.53 18.70 -9.38
CA HIS A 74 -1.22 18.47 -8.77
C HIS A 74 -0.78 17.00 -8.80
N GLY A 75 -1.59 16.10 -9.37
CA GLY A 75 -1.32 14.67 -9.40
C GLY A 75 -1.60 13.96 -8.08
N GLU A 76 -2.35 14.60 -7.17
CA GLU A 76 -2.70 14.06 -5.85
C GLU A 76 -4.15 13.55 -5.88
N GLY A 77 -4.44 12.47 -5.16
CA GLY A 77 -5.77 11.87 -5.12
C GLY A 77 -6.00 11.11 -3.81
N CYS A 78 -7.17 10.50 -3.67
CA CYS A 78 -7.42 9.60 -2.56
C CYS A 78 -6.67 8.27 -2.73
N PHE A 79 -6.52 7.53 -1.65
CA PHE A 79 -5.98 6.19 -1.65
C PHE A 79 -6.65 5.34 -0.57
N SER A 80 -6.50 4.02 -0.64
CA SER A 80 -7.00 3.12 0.40
C SER A 80 -5.93 2.15 0.87
N ILE A 81 -6.13 1.65 2.09
CA ILE A 81 -5.32 0.59 2.69
C ILE A 81 -6.25 -0.53 3.11
N ILE A 82 -5.90 -1.73 2.69
CA ILE A 82 -6.50 -2.97 3.18
C ILE A 82 -5.43 -3.71 3.95
N ALA A 83 -5.67 -4.04 5.21
CA ALA A 83 -4.78 -4.85 6.03
C ALA A 83 -5.50 -6.14 6.42
N ARG A 84 -4.81 -7.27 6.25
CA ARG A 84 -5.32 -8.58 6.63
C ARG A 84 -4.26 -9.37 7.37
N ARG A 85 -4.62 -9.95 8.52
CA ARG A 85 -3.74 -10.92 9.17
C ARG A 85 -3.69 -12.20 8.35
N VAL A 86 -2.47 -12.70 8.15
CA VAL A 86 -2.19 -13.95 7.46
C VAL A 86 -1.31 -14.80 8.36
N ASN A 87 -1.91 -15.84 8.94
CA ASN A 87 -1.25 -16.72 9.90
C ASN A 87 -0.23 -17.67 9.23
N ASN A 88 -0.51 -18.10 7.99
CA ASN A 88 0.37 -18.97 7.21
C ASN A 88 0.34 -18.52 5.75
N LEU A 89 1.44 -17.91 5.30
CA LEU A 89 1.60 -17.50 3.91
C LEU A 89 2.72 -18.32 3.27
N GLU A 90 2.37 -19.05 2.21
CA GLU A 90 3.31 -19.90 1.45
C GLU A 90 3.46 -19.35 0.03
N TYR A 91 4.69 -18.98 -0.35
CA TYR A 91 5.03 -18.60 -1.71
C TYR A 91 6.02 -19.57 -2.31
N LYS A 92 5.74 -19.98 -3.56
CA LYS A 92 6.75 -20.57 -4.43
C LYS A 92 7.40 -19.44 -5.21
N MET A 93 8.71 -19.28 -5.05
CA MET A 93 9.46 -18.20 -5.67
C MET A 93 10.77 -18.72 -6.25
N GLU A 94 11.27 -18.02 -7.25
CA GLU A 94 12.62 -18.22 -7.77
C GLU A 94 13.54 -17.19 -7.12
N ILE A 95 14.55 -17.66 -6.39
CA ILE A 95 15.52 -16.76 -5.75
C ILE A 95 16.60 -16.42 -6.76
N VAL A 96 16.77 -15.13 -7.03
CA VAL A 96 17.89 -14.59 -7.81
C VAL A 96 18.85 -13.93 -6.84
N ASN A 97 20.02 -14.53 -6.63
CA ASN A 97 21.02 -14.00 -5.73
C ASN A 97 21.73 -12.80 -6.38
N LYS A 98 21.49 -11.58 -5.87
CA LYS A 98 22.34 -10.41 -6.17
C LYS A 98 23.30 -10.23 -5.00
N ALA A 99 24.37 -11.01 -4.98
CA ALA A 99 25.49 -10.71 -4.10
C ALA A 99 26.14 -9.41 -4.59
N GLU A 100 25.90 -8.30 -3.89
CA GLU A 100 26.72 -7.10 -3.98
C GLU A 100 28.08 -7.41 -3.34
N GLU A 101 28.94 -8.14 -4.06
CA GLU A 101 30.41 -8.11 -3.98
C GLU A 101 30.99 -9.26 -4.84
N GLU A 102 31.50 -8.88 -6.02
CA GLU A 102 32.62 -9.49 -6.76
C GLU A 102 32.73 -11.03 -6.88
N VAL A 103 31.62 -11.74 -7.09
CA VAL A 103 31.70 -13.07 -7.74
C VAL A 103 30.72 -13.13 -8.90
N GLU A 104 31.27 -13.03 -10.11
CA GLU A 104 30.59 -13.21 -11.40
C GLU A 104 30.14 -14.68 -11.64
N GLU A 105 29.82 -15.43 -10.58
CA GLU A 105 29.12 -16.70 -10.73
C GLU A 105 27.64 -16.37 -10.84
N ALA A 106 27.14 -16.34 -12.07
CA ALA A 106 25.71 -16.37 -12.35
C ALA A 106 25.14 -17.66 -11.70
N VAL A 107 24.63 -17.54 -10.47
CA VAL A 107 23.91 -18.63 -9.82
C VAL A 107 22.57 -18.77 -10.52
N ASP A 108 22.34 -19.93 -11.14
CA ASP A 108 21.05 -20.25 -11.75
C ASP A 108 19.92 -20.05 -10.72
N PRO A 109 18.80 -19.42 -11.10
CA PRO A 109 17.63 -19.34 -10.24
C PRO A 109 17.23 -20.74 -9.80
N TYR A 110 17.01 -20.92 -8.50
CA TYR A 110 16.51 -22.18 -7.96
C TYR A 110 15.15 -21.98 -7.28
N PRO A 111 14.24 -22.97 -7.39
CA PRO A 111 12.94 -22.88 -6.75
C PRO A 111 13.10 -22.93 -5.23
N ALA A 112 12.41 -22.02 -4.56
CA ALA A 112 12.32 -21.96 -3.12
C ALA A 112 10.87 -21.86 -2.66
N VAL A 113 10.63 -22.30 -1.44
CA VAL A 113 9.36 -22.09 -0.73
C VAL A 113 9.63 -21.15 0.42
N LEU A 114 8.97 -19.99 0.41
CA LEU A 114 8.96 -19.06 1.53
C LEU A 114 7.70 -19.31 2.35
N ILE A 115 7.88 -19.66 3.62
CA ILE A 115 6.80 -19.84 4.59
C ILE A 115 6.93 -18.74 5.63
N LEU A 116 5.92 -17.89 5.73
CA LEU A 116 5.84 -16.82 6.72
C LEU A 116 4.71 -17.11 7.70
N HIS A 117 5.02 -16.98 8.99
CA HIS A 117 4.06 -17.12 10.08
C HIS A 117 3.77 -15.76 10.70
N ASP A 118 2.56 -15.60 11.23
CA ASP A 118 2.15 -14.41 11.98
C ASP A 118 2.47 -13.09 11.25
N THR A 119 2.00 -12.99 10.01
CA THR A 119 2.23 -11.81 9.17
C THR A 119 0.95 -11.03 8.93
N TRP A 120 1.12 -9.81 8.46
CA TRP A 120 0.08 -8.98 7.90
C TRP A 120 0.37 -8.76 6.42
N ASN A 121 -0.68 -8.87 5.60
CA ASN A 121 -0.67 -8.44 4.21
C ASN A 121 -1.39 -7.09 4.12
N TYR A 122 -0.68 -6.09 3.64
CA TYR A 122 -1.17 -4.75 3.40
C TYR A 122 -1.28 -4.53 1.90
N THR A 123 -2.46 -4.13 1.43
CA THR A 123 -2.66 -3.65 0.06
C THR A 123 -2.87 -2.15 0.11
N LEU A 124 -1.94 -1.40 -0.47
CA LEU A 124 -2.06 0.05 -0.67
C LEU A 124 -2.56 0.30 -2.09
N VAL A 125 -3.72 0.95 -2.22
CA VAL A 125 -4.35 1.25 -3.51
C VAL A 125 -4.16 2.72 -3.85
N LEU A 126 -3.37 3.01 -4.88
CA LEU A 126 -2.95 4.36 -5.24
C LEU A 126 -3.58 4.85 -6.56
N PRO A 127 -3.81 6.17 -6.72
CA PRO A 127 -4.49 6.70 -7.91
C PRO A 127 -3.63 6.66 -9.18
N ALA A 128 -2.32 6.48 -9.07
CA ALA A 128 -1.40 6.28 -10.18
C ALA A 128 -0.28 5.30 -9.79
N ALA A 129 0.46 4.81 -10.78
CA ALA A 129 1.66 4.03 -10.53
C ALA A 129 2.72 4.86 -9.79
N ILE A 130 3.45 4.26 -8.86
CA ILE A 130 4.48 4.94 -8.06
C ILE A 130 5.64 5.46 -8.92
N GLU A 131 5.90 4.83 -10.06
CA GLU A 131 6.92 5.24 -11.03
C GLU A 131 6.53 6.54 -11.76
N ASP A 132 5.23 6.81 -11.87
CA ASP A 132 4.67 7.89 -12.66
C ASP A 132 4.16 9.07 -11.80
N SER A 133 4.12 8.92 -10.47
CA SER A 133 3.58 9.93 -9.55
C SER A 133 4.42 10.12 -8.30
N THR A 134 4.99 11.32 -8.13
CA THR A 134 5.73 11.72 -6.92
C THR A 134 4.87 11.64 -5.65
N TYR A 135 3.57 11.94 -5.75
CA TYR A 135 2.63 11.82 -4.64
C TYR A 135 2.46 10.35 -4.22
N CYS A 136 2.21 9.46 -5.18
CA CYS A 136 2.04 8.03 -4.93
C CYS A 136 3.34 7.41 -4.38
N GLN A 137 4.49 7.78 -4.94
CA GLN A 137 5.79 7.36 -4.44
C GLN A 137 6.01 7.79 -2.98
N LEU A 138 5.68 9.03 -2.63
CA LEU A 138 5.82 9.53 -1.25
C LEU A 138 4.95 8.73 -0.28
N ILE A 139 3.69 8.47 -0.61
CA ILE A 139 2.79 7.66 0.24
C ILE A 139 3.36 6.25 0.40
N TYR A 140 3.77 5.62 -0.70
CA TYR A 140 4.36 4.30 -0.69
C TYR A 140 5.61 4.23 0.21
N GLU A 141 6.54 5.18 0.07
CA GLU A 141 7.74 5.23 0.90
C GLU A 141 7.44 5.43 2.39
N LYS A 142 6.43 6.23 2.72
CA LYS A 142 5.95 6.40 4.10
C LYS A 142 5.35 5.11 4.65
N ALA A 143 4.56 4.39 3.85
CA ALA A 143 4.00 3.10 4.23
C ALA A 143 5.12 2.07 4.48
N ILE A 144 6.08 1.96 3.57
CA ILE A 144 7.24 1.07 3.72
C ILE A 144 8.06 1.42 4.97
N ARG A 145 8.27 2.71 5.25
CA ARG A 145 8.96 3.14 6.45
C ARG A 145 8.19 2.79 7.73
N ALA A 146 6.87 2.97 7.71
CA ALA A 146 6.00 2.63 8.83
C ALA A 146 5.92 1.13 9.07
N LEU A 147 6.15 0.28 8.06
CA LEU A 147 6.12 -1.18 8.13
C LEU A 147 7.45 -1.85 8.53
N LYS A 148 8.54 -1.07 8.53
CA LYS A 148 9.84 -1.46 9.11
C LYS A 148 9.83 -1.36 10.63
#